data_AF-A0A6G7WI11-F1
#
_entry.id   AF-A0A6G7WI11-F1
#
_cell.length_a   1.000
_cell.length_b   1.000
_cell.length_c   1.000
_cell.angle_alpha   90.00
_cell.angle_beta   90.00
_cell.angle_gamma   90.00
#
_symmetry.space_group_name_H-M   'P 1'
#
loop_
_entity.id
_entity.type
_entity.pdbx_description
1 polymer ?
#
loop_
_entity_poly.entity_id
_entity_poly.type
_entity_poly.pdbx_seq_one_letter_code
_entity_poly.pdbx_strand_id
1 'polypeptide(L)'
;MKKKFSKNSFKKKKQDNEEEVVIEETNEFSMFFNEVLKKLPQKTATIIMGSFDKSKQQAEKILSNSKEQYEKIFDEFLVGVDPEIRKKCYKTIHAATLTAAIIGCSPIPFSDAFLLVPVQLTMMSRLHKTFGQSWSENLGSALSKELVVVGLGRSVVGNLLKMVPTVGTVAGAAINGAVASTITAALGWVTVKLLNEGEDIFDDITSFKGQFDILLKTLQASNKKSK
;
A
#
# COMPACT_ATOMS: atom_id res chain seq x y z
N MET A 1 44.16 -30.83 8.83
CA MET A 1 42.83 -30.54 9.42
C MET A 1 42.37 -29.16 8.93
N LYS A 2 41.73 -29.09 7.74
CA LYS A 2 41.38 -27.82 7.08
C LYS A 2 39.92 -27.44 7.37
N LYS A 3 39.75 -26.24 7.94
CA LYS A 3 38.54 -25.44 8.22
C LYS A 3 37.23 -25.89 7.55
N LYS A 4 36.34 -26.48 8.35
CA LYS A 4 34.91 -26.71 8.04
C LYS A 4 33.98 -25.61 8.60
N PHE A 5 34.53 -24.42 8.90
CA PHE A 5 33.92 -23.36 9.73
C PHE A 5 33.50 -22.09 8.95
N SER A 6 33.02 -22.18 7.71
CA SER A 6 32.69 -20.95 6.95
C SER A 6 31.37 -20.97 6.17
N LYS A 7 30.82 -22.12 5.77
CA LYS A 7 29.52 -22.16 5.09
C LYS A 7 28.31 -22.10 6.02
N ASN A 8 28.39 -22.64 7.23
CA ASN A 8 27.27 -22.62 8.19
C ASN A 8 27.00 -21.23 8.79
N SER A 9 28.03 -20.42 9.01
CA SER A 9 27.87 -19.08 9.60
C SER A 9 27.22 -18.07 8.63
N PHE A 10 27.47 -18.21 7.33
CA PHE A 10 26.81 -17.38 6.30
C PHE A 10 25.34 -17.78 6.06
N LYS A 11 25.03 -19.09 6.11
CA LYS A 11 23.64 -19.57 5.97
C LYS A 11 22.79 -19.18 7.19
N LYS A 12 23.38 -19.28 8.39
CA LYS A 12 22.73 -18.86 9.64
C LYS A 12 22.49 -17.35 9.69
N LYS A 13 23.48 -16.51 9.35
CA LYS A 13 23.28 -15.04 9.23
C LYS A 13 22.21 -14.63 8.23
N LYS A 14 22.08 -15.35 7.12
CA LYS A 14 21.06 -15.05 6.10
C LYS A 14 19.66 -15.44 6.59
N GLN A 15 19.55 -16.56 7.30
CA GLN A 15 18.31 -17.06 7.89
C GLN A 15 17.87 -16.22 9.10
N ASP A 16 18.81 -15.82 9.97
CA ASP A 16 18.57 -14.90 11.09
C ASP A 16 18.13 -13.52 10.58
N ASN A 17 18.75 -13.00 9.51
CA ASN A 17 18.34 -11.74 8.86
C ASN A 17 16.97 -11.84 8.17
N GLU A 18 16.65 -12.97 7.54
CA GLU A 18 15.35 -13.19 6.89
C GLU A 18 14.23 -13.32 7.95
N GLU A 19 14.48 -14.03 9.06
CA GLU A 19 13.54 -14.11 10.19
C GLU A 19 13.33 -12.75 10.88
N GLU A 20 14.40 -11.98 11.10
CA GLU A 20 14.31 -10.64 11.70
C GLU A 20 13.53 -9.65 10.81
N VAL A 21 13.77 -9.68 9.50
CA VAL A 21 13.02 -8.85 8.53
C VAL A 21 11.54 -9.24 8.49
N VAL A 22 11.22 -10.54 8.50
CA VAL A 22 9.82 -11.03 8.51
C VAL A 22 9.10 -10.65 9.81
N ILE A 23 9.79 -10.72 10.96
CA ILE A 23 9.22 -10.31 12.26
C ILE A 23 8.97 -8.81 12.28
N GLU A 24 9.91 -7.99 11.80
CA GLU A 24 9.74 -6.54 11.72
C GLU A 24 8.58 -6.13 10.78
N GLU A 25 8.47 -6.76 9.60
CA GLU A 25 7.36 -6.51 8.67
C GLU A 25 6.01 -6.91 9.26
N THR A 26 5.97 -8.04 9.97
CA THR A 26 4.75 -8.52 10.67
C THR A 26 4.34 -7.57 11.79
N ASN A 27 5.32 -7.01 12.51
CA ASN A 27 5.08 -6.05 13.57
C ASN A 27 4.56 -4.71 13.02
N GLU A 28 5.19 -4.17 11.97
CA GLU A 28 4.75 -2.92 11.33
C GLU A 28 3.34 -3.05 10.78
N PHE A 29 3.03 -4.17 10.10
CA PHE A 29 1.68 -4.44 9.62
C PHE A 29 0.66 -4.45 10.77
N SER A 30 0.94 -5.16 11.86
CA SER A 30 0.02 -5.27 12.99
C SER A 30 -0.23 -3.93 13.67
N MET A 31 0.82 -3.12 13.86
CA MET A 31 0.71 -1.77 14.41
C MET A 31 -0.12 -0.87 13.50
N PHE A 32 0.14 -0.90 12.20
CA PHE A 32 -0.59 -0.11 11.22
C PHE A 32 -2.06 -0.51 11.15
N PHE A 33 -2.34 -1.81 11.04
CA PHE A 33 -3.68 -2.35 10.93
C PHE A 33 -4.53 -1.98 12.14
N ASN A 34 -3.97 -2.11 13.35
CA ASN A 34 -4.65 -1.72 14.58
C ASN A 34 -4.89 -0.21 14.69
N GLU A 35 -3.98 0.62 14.20
CA GLU A 35 -4.20 2.07 14.14
C GLU A 35 -5.36 2.42 13.22
N VAL A 36 -5.44 1.78 12.04
CA VAL A 36 -6.54 1.96 11.10
C VAL A 36 -7.87 1.51 11.71
N LEU A 37 -7.91 0.34 12.34
CA LEU A 37 -9.15 -0.18 12.95
C LEU A 37 -9.74 0.78 13.98
N LYS A 38 -8.90 1.48 14.76
CA LYS A 38 -9.34 2.48 15.73
C LYS A 38 -9.99 3.71 15.08
N LYS A 39 -9.63 4.02 13.83
CA LYS A 39 -10.17 5.16 13.06
C LYS A 39 -11.41 4.79 12.25
N LEU A 40 -11.77 3.50 12.18
CA LEU A 40 -12.96 3.03 11.46
C LEU A 40 -14.21 3.04 12.36
N PRO A 41 -15.42 3.12 11.77
CA PRO A 41 -16.65 2.90 12.52
C PRO A 41 -16.66 1.50 13.16
N GLN A 42 -17.15 1.40 14.40
CA GLN A 42 -17.11 0.16 15.18
C GLN A 42 -17.71 -1.04 14.45
N LYS A 43 -18.87 -0.86 13.80
CA LYS A 43 -19.52 -1.93 13.02
C LYS A 43 -18.62 -2.45 11.90
N THR A 44 -17.93 -1.55 11.20
CA THR A 44 -17.00 -1.88 10.13
C THR A 44 -15.80 -2.65 10.67
N ALA A 45 -15.19 -2.16 11.75
CA ALA A 45 -14.05 -2.83 12.40
C ALA A 45 -14.41 -4.27 12.82
N THR A 46 -15.59 -4.48 13.43
CA THR A 46 -16.08 -5.81 13.82
C THR A 46 -16.24 -6.75 12.63
N ILE A 47 -16.77 -6.28 11.49
CA ILE A 47 -16.94 -7.11 10.29
C ILE A 47 -15.57 -7.47 9.69
N ILE A 48 -14.63 -6.52 9.63
CA ILE A 48 -13.26 -6.76 9.17
C ILE A 48 -12.59 -7.82 10.05
N MET A 49 -12.68 -7.66 11.37
CA MET A 49 -12.09 -8.60 12.34
C MET A 49 -12.73 -10.00 12.23
N GLY A 50 -14.05 -10.09 12.10
CA GLY A 50 -14.76 -11.36 11.95
C GLY A 50 -14.47 -12.10 10.63
N SER A 51 -13.95 -11.41 9.62
CA SER A 51 -13.57 -11.98 8.32
C SER A 51 -12.07 -11.91 8.04
N PHE A 52 -11.26 -11.60 9.06
CA PHE A 52 -9.86 -11.21 8.89
C PHE A 52 -9.02 -12.29 8.21
N ASP A 53 -9.06 -13.53 8.70
CA ASP A 53 -8.21 -14.61 8.18
C ASP A 53 -8.47 -14.89 6.70
N LYS A 54 -9.76 -14.99 6.33
CA LYS A 54 -10.18 -15.22 4.94
C LYS A 54 -9.79 -14.04 4.04
N SER A 55 -10.05 -12.82 4.49
CA SER A 55 -9.77 -11.60 3.73
C SER A 55 -8.27 -11.38 3.57
N LYS A 56 -7.48 -11.66 4.61
CA LYS A 56 -6.01 -11.64 4.59
C LYS A 56 -5.45 -12.67 3.63
N GLN A 57 -5.92 -13.90 3.66
CA GLN A 57 -5.46 -14.92 2.72
C GLN A 57 -5.74 -14.53 1.25
N GLN A 58 -6.88 -13.92 0.97
CA GLN A 58 -7.20 -13.41 -0.35
C GLN A 58 -6.32 -12.20 -0.73
N ALA A 59 -6.12 -11.27 0.19
CA ALA A 59 -5.24 -10.12 0.02
C ALA A 59 -3.80 -10.53 -0.29
N GLU A 60 -3.24 -11.49 0.45
CA GLU A 60 -1.88 -12.00 0.22
C GLU A 60 -1.74 -12.68 -1.14
N LYS A 61 -2.76 -13.43 -1.60
CA LYS A 61 -2.78 -13.99 -2.95
C LYS A 61 -2.78 -12.90 -4.03
N ILE A 62 -3.51 -11.81 -3.82
CA ILE A 62 -3.55 -10.69 -4.75
C ILE A 62 -2.17 -10.02 -4.83
N LEU A 63 -1.52 -9.77 -3.69
CA LEU A 63 -0.24 -9.06 -3.64
C LEU A 63 0.94 -9.92 -4.12
N SER A 64 0.94 -11.21 -3.79
CA SER A 64 2.01 -12.12 -4.23
C SER A 64 2.07 -12.28 -5.76
N ASN A 65 0.92 -12.29 -6.44
CA ASN A 65 0.85 -12.40 -7.90
C ASN A 65 1.50 -11.21 -8.63
N SER A 66 1.63 -10.05 -7.97
CA SER A 66 2.15 -8.82 -8.58
C SER A 66 3.43 -8.32 -7.92
N LYS A 67 3.98 -9.05 -6.93
CA LYS A 67 5.05 -8.57 -6.05
C LYS A 67 6.31 -8.14 -6.80
N GLU A 68 6.89 -9.02 -7.61
CA GLU A 68 8.15 -8.73 -8.33
C GLU A 68 8.00 -7.57 -9.33
N GLN A 69 6.87 -7.50 -10.01
CA GLN A 69 6.58 -6.44 -10.97
C GLN A 69 6.43 -5.08 -10.28
N TYR A 70 5.74 -5.06 -9.14
CA TYR A 70 5.53 -3.87 -8.34
C TYR A 70 6.84 -3.37 -7.74
N GLU A 71 7.64 -4.25 -7.13
CA GLU A 71 8.95 -3.90 -6.59
C GLU A 71 9.84 -3.25 -7.64
N LYS A 72 9.92 -3.82 -8.85
CA LYS A 72 10.72 -3.25 -9.93
C LYS A 72 10.24 -1.85 -10.34
N ILE A 73 8.93 -1.66 -10.51
CA ILE A 73 8.36 -0.36 -10.91
C ILE A 73 8.61 0.68 -9.82
N PHE A 74 8.49 0.30 -8.56
CA PHE A 74 8.66 1.23 -7.44
C PHE A 74 10.13 1.58 -7.18
N ASP A 75 11.05 0.63 -7.37
CA ASP A 75 12.49 0.92 -7.31
C ASP A 75 12.91 1.92 -8.40
N GLU A 76 12.39 1.76 -9.62
CA GLU A 76 12.62 2.71 -10.72
C GLU A 76 11.95 4.06 -10.44
N PHE A 77 10.74 4.05 -9.90
CA PHE A 77 9.99 5.27 -9.60
C PHE A 77 10.61 6.10 -8.46
N LEU A 78 11.29 5.45 -7.52
CA LEU A 78 11.95 6.08 -6.36
C LEU A 78 13.47 6.20 -6.50
N VAL A 79 13.99 6.25 -7.73
CA VAL A 79 15.40 6.61 -7.95
C VAL A 79 15.69 7.96 -7.28
N GLY A 80 16.74 8.01 -6.46
CA GLY A 80 17.17 9.21 -5.74
C GLY A 80 16.70 9.30 -4.28
N VAL A 81 15.76 8.46 -3.84
CA VAL A 81 15.40 8.37 -2.41
C VAL A 81 16.50 7.64 -1.64
N ASP A 82 16.89 8.18 -0.49
CA ASP A 82 17.85 7.55 0.42
C ASP A 82 17.44 6.09 0.74
N PRO A 83 18.37 5.10 0.71
CA PRO A 83 18.03 3.70 0.90
C PRO A 83 17.35 3.38 2.24
N GLU A 84 17.71 4.04 3.33
CA GLU A 84 17.11 3.81 4.64
C GLU A 84 15.70 4.41 4.71
N ILE A 85 15.53 5.63 4.19
CA ILE A 85 14.21 6.27 4.05
C ILE A 85 13.31 5.40 3.17
N ARG A 86 13.81 4.96 2.01
CA ARG A 86 13.08 4.09 1.08
C ARG A 86 12.63 2.79 1.75
N LYS A 87 13.49 2.15 2.55
CA LYS A 87 13.13 0.93 3.30
C LYS A 87 12.00 1.19 4.31
N LYS A 88 12.05 2.29 5.06
CA LYS A 88 10.98 2.67 6.01
C LYS A 88 9.67 2.94 5.27
N CYS A 89 9.71 3.72 4.19
CA CYS A 89 8.54 4.02 3.38
C CYS A 89 7.94 2.76 2.76
N TYR A 90 8.76 1.84 2.23
CA TYR A 90 8.30 0.56 1.70
C TYR A 90 7.50 -0.22 2.75
N LYS A 91 8.01 -0.35 3.98
CA LYS A 91 7.30 -1.06 5.06
C LYS A 91 5.94 -0.44 5.37
N THR A 92 5.86 0.88 5.49
CA THR A 92 4.60 1.59 5.73
C THR A 92 3.62 1.43 4.56
N ILE A 93 4.09 1.58 3.31
CA ILE A 93 3.25 1.43 2.12
C ILE A 93 2.77 -0.01 1.98
N HIS A 94 3.63 -0.99 2.24
CA HIS A 94 3.27 -2.40 2.21
C HIS A 94 2.20 -2.74 3.25
N ALA A 95 2.37 -2.28 4.49
CA ALA A 95 1.36 -2.44 5.55
C ALA A 95 0.02 -1.80 5.19
N ALA A 96 0.03 -0.60 4.63
CA ALA A 96 -1.17 0.10 4.16
C ALA A 96 -1.84 -0.62 2.99
N THR A 97 -1.05 -1.09 2.03
CA THR A 97 -1.52 -1.81 0.84
C THR A 97 -2.17 -3.14 1.22
N LEU A 98 -1.55 -3.90 2.12
CA LEU A 98 -2.12 -5.14 2.65
C LEU A 98 -3.39 -4.86 3.46
N THR A 99 -3.40 -3.83 4.30
CA THR A 99 -4.61 -3.41 5.03
C THR A 99 -5.75 -3.04 4.08
N ALA A 100 -5.48 -2.26 3.03
CA ALA A 100 -6.46 -1.91 2.01
C ALA A 100 -6.98 -3.13 1.26
N ALA A 101 -6.10 -4.08 0.92
CA ALA A 101 -6.49 -5.34 0.29
C ALA A 101 -7.41 -6.18 1.21
N ILE A 102 -7.09 -6.28 2.50
CA ILE A 102 -7.91 -6.98 3.51
C ILE A 102 -9.30 -6.35 3.58
N ILE A 103 -9.37 -5.01 3.69
CA ILE A 103 -10.64 -4.29 3.73
C ILE A 103 -11.42 -4.48 2.43
N GLY A 104 -10.77 -4.42 1.27
CA GLY A 104 -11.40 -4.66 -0.03
C GLY A 104 -11.90 -6.09 -0.21
N CYS A 105 -11.22 -7.08 0.36
CA CYS A 105 -11.64 -8.49 0.35
C CYS A 105 -12.71 -8.82 1.41
N SER A 106 -12.94 -7.92 2.36
CA SER A 106 -13.95 -8.12 3.40
C SER A 106 -15.37 -8.09 2.80
N PRO A 107 -16.37 -8.71 3.47
CA PRO A 107 -17.76 -8.75 3.00
C PRO A 107 -18.48 -7.42 3.26
N ILE A 108 -17.82 -6.30 3.00
CA ILE A 108 -18.37 -4.95 3.16
C ILE A 108 -18.66 -4.38 1.76
N PRO A 109 -19.88 -3.85 1.53
CA PRO A 109 -20.19 -3.16 0.29
C PRO A 109 -19.26 -1.97 0.09
N PHE A 110 -18.43 -2.03 -0.95
CA PHE A 110 -17.46 -0.97 -1.26
C PHE A 110 -18.09 0.25 -1.96
N SER A 111 -19.43 0.31 -2.01
CA SER A 111 -20.20 1.41 -2.61
C SER A 111 -19.85 2.78 -1.99
N ASP A 112 -19.37 2.78 -0.75
CA ASP A 112 -19.04 3.98 0.01
C ASP A 112 -17.53 4.06 0.26
N ALA A 113 -16.77 4.45 -0.77
CA ALA A 113 -15.29 4.55 -0.88
C ALA A 113 -14.51 5.20 0.31
N PHE A 114 -15.19 5.63 1.37
CA PHE A 114 -14.66 6.18 2.61
C PHE A 114 -13.87 5.16 3.46
N LEU A 115 -14.05 3.85 3.26
CA LEU A 115 -13.38 2.84 4.09
C LEU A 115 -11.85 2.79 3.92
N LEU A 116 -11.32 3.24 2.78
CA LEU A 116 -9.88 3.33 2.57
C LEU A 116 -9.27 4.65 3.06
N VAL A 117 -10.08 5.68 3.29
CA VAL A 117 -9.57 6.99 3.68
C VAL A 117 -8.73 6.90 4.96
N PRO A 118 -9.17 6.20 6.04
CA PRO A 118 -8.34 6.04 7.22
C PRO A 118 -7.01 5.31 6.96
N VAL A 119 -7.00 4.33 6.05
CA VAL A 119 -5.78 3.63 5.62
C VAL A 119 -4.81 4.61 4.96
N GLN A 120 -5.30 5.34 3.97
CA GLN A 120 -4.52 6.22 3.12
C GLN A 120 -3.98 7.43 3.91
N LEU A 121 -4.80 8.05 4.75
CA LEU A 121 -4.36 9.14 5.62
C LEU A 121 -3.37 8.69 6.68
N THR A 122 -3.53 7.49 7.25
CA THR A 122 -2.58 6.93 8.23
C THR A 122 -1.22 6.64 7.58
N MET A 123 -1.23 6.05 6.37
CA MET A 123 -0.04 5.86 5.55
C MET A 123 0.66 7.20 5.28
N MET A 124 -0.06 8.18 4.76
CA MET A 124 0.50 9.48 4.42
C MET A 124 1.08 10.19 5.64
N SER A 125 0.39 10.17 6.79
CA SER A 125 0.91 10.74 8.05
C SER A 125 2.26 10.13 8.45
N ARG A 126 2.41 8.80 8.39
CA ARG A 126 3.66 8.09 8.69
C ARG A 126 4.76 8.41 7.67
N LEU A 127 4.42 8.53 6.38
CA LEU A 127 5.35 8.94 5.34
C LEU A 127 5.87 10.37 5.57
N HIS A 128 4.99 11.34 5.82
CA HIS A 128 5.39 12.73 6.09
C HIS A 128 6.33 12.82 7.29
N LYS A 129 6.02 12.10 8.38
CA LYS A 129 6.89 12.01 9.56
C LYS A 129 8.27 11.41 9.24
N THR A 130 8.35 10.45 8.32
CA THR A 130 9.63 9.86 7.89
C THR A 130 10.52 10.88 7.19
N PHE A 131 9.92 11.81 6.44
CA PHE A 131 10.61 12.93 5.77
C PHE A 131 10.78 14.16 6.66
N GLY A 132 10.43 14.08 7.95
CA GLY A 132 10.50 15.21 8.88
C GLY A 132 9.46 16.30 8.64
N GLN A 133 8.46 16.04 7.80
CA GLN A 133 7.38 16.99 7.48
C GLN A 133 6.29 16.96 8.55
N SER A 134 5.68 18.12 8.79
CA SER A 134 4.58 18.25 9.74
C SER A 134 3.29 17.64 9.19
N TRP A 135 2.48 17.03 10.05
CA TRP A 135 1.16 16.51 9.67
C TRP A 135 0.09 17.10 10.58
N SER A 136 -0.74 17.99 10.03
CA SER A 136 -1.91 18.51 10.76
C SER A 136 -3.06 17.51 10.75
N GLU A 137 -3.64 17.30 11.93
CA GLU A 137 -4.85 16.50 12.17
C GLU A 137 -6.07 17.38 12.51
N ASN A 138 -5.96 18.71 12.36
CA ASN A 138 -7.10 19.60 12.58
C ASN A 138 -8.22 19.31 11.55
N LEU A 139 -9.47 19.62 11.92
CA LEU A 139 -10.64 19.23 11.13
C LEU A 139 -10.60 19.76 9.69
N GLY A 140 -10.20 21.01 9.49
CA GLY A 140 -10.11 21.62 8.15
C GLY A 140 -9.08 20.92 7.26
N SER A 141 -7.91 20.60 7.81
CA SER A 141 -6.85 19.86 7.12
C SER A 141 -7.27 18.39 6.87
N ALA A 142 -7.91 17.75 7.84
CA ALA A 142 -8.39 16.38 7.68
C ALA A 142 -9.41 16.26 6.53
N LEU A 143 -10.37 17.20 6.45
CA LEU A 143 -11.36 17.24 5.39
C LEU A 143 -10.75 17.52 4.01
N SER A 144 -9.82 18.47 3.89
CA SER A 144 -9.17 18.75 2.61
C SER A 144 -8.38 17.54 2.10
N LYS A 145 -7.64 16.88 3.00
CA LYS A 145 -6.88 15.67 2.68
C LYS A 145 -7.78 14.52 2.26
N GLU A 146 -8.90 14.32 2.97
CA GLU A 146 -9.91 13.32 2.60
C GLU A 146 -10.48 13.58 1.20
N LEU A 147 -10.85 14.82 0.87
CA LEU A 147 -11.38 15.17 -0.45
C LEU A 147 -10.38 14.85 -1.58
N VAL A 148 -9.10 15.15 -1.37
CA VAL A 148 -8.04 14.81 -2.32
C VAL A 148 -7.97 13.30 -2.52
N VAL A 149 -7.83 12.54 -1.44
CA VAL A 149 -7.70 11.08 -1.47
C VAL A 149 -8.91 10.41 -2.13
N VAL A 150 -10.12 10.81 -1.76
CA VAL A 150 -11.37 10.27 -2.32
C VAL A 150 -11.53 10.64 -3.79
N GLY A 151 -11.24 11.89 -4.17
CA GLY A 151 -11.33 12.36 -5.54
C GLY A 151 -10.39 11.60 -6.48
N LEU A 152 -9.17 11.35 -6.03
CA LEU A 152 -8.17 10.56 -6.77
C LEU A 152 -8.56 9.09 -6.89
N GLY A 153 -9.08 8.48 -5.81
CA GLY A 153 -9.56 7.11 -5.86
C GLY A 153 -10.68 6.93 -6.89
N ARG A 154 -11.70 7.79 -6.84
CA ARG A 154 -12.86 7.71 -7.76
C ARG A 154 -12.49 7.89 -9.22
N SER A 155 -11.54 8.76 -9.55
CA SER A 155 -11.18 9.01 -10.96
C SER A 155 -10.54 7.79 -11.64
N VAL A 156 -9.92 6.89 -10.89
CA VAL A 156 -9.13 5.78 -11.46
C VAL A 156 -9.78 4.41 -11.31
N VAL A 157 -10.76 4.24 -10.42
CA VAL A 157 -11.47 2.95 -10.20
C VAL A 157 -11.99 2.36 -11.52
N GLY A 158 -12.65 3.16 -12.36
CA GLY A 158 -13.19 2.68 -13.64
C GLY A 158 -12.12 2.17 -14.60
N ASN A 159 -10.91 2.74 -14.58
CA ASN A 159 -9.80 2.27 -15.41
C ASN A 159 -9.12 1.03 -14.83
N LEU A 160 -9.03 0.92 -13.51
CA LEU A 160 -8.49 -0.26 -12.83
C LEU A 160 -9.42 -1.47 -12.97
N LEU A 161 -10.73 -1.27 -12.93
CA LEU A 161 -11.72 -2.34 -13.16
C LEU A 161 -11.58 -2.96 -14.56
N LYS A 162 -11.22 -2.17 -15.59
CA LYS A 162 -10.95 -2.68 -16.94
C LYS A 162 -9.72 -3.57 -17.02
N MET A 163 -8.81 -3.52 -16.04
CA MET A 163 -7.64 -4.40 -15.98
C MET A 163 -7.97 -5.78 -15.44
N VAL A 164 -9.10 -5.92 -14.73
CA VAL A 164 -9.51 -7.18 -14.13
C VAL A 164 -10.23 -8.01 -15.19
N PRO A 165 -9.82 -9.25 -15.45
CA PRO A 165 -10.54 -10.13 -16.37
C PRO A 165 -11.95 -10.40 -15.83
N THR A 166 -12.98 -9.78 -16.42
CA THR A 166 -14.38 -9.86 -15.94
C THR A 166 -15.05 -11.21 -16.23
N VAL A 167 -14.43 -12.05 -17.07
CA VAL A 167 -15.03 -13.33 -17.49
C VAL A 167 -14.66 -14.45 -16.51
N GLY A 168 -15.62 -14.88 -15.70
CA GLY A 168 -15.79 -16.29 -15.35
C GLY A 168 -15.29 -16.83 -14.00
N THR A 169 -14.55 -16.12 -13.13
CA THR A 169 -14.09 -16.78 -11.86
C THR A 169 -13.57 -15.90 -10.72
N VAL A 170 -13.47 -14.57 -10.87
CA VAL A 170 -12.94 -13.72 -9.79
C VAL A 170 -14.10 -13.23 -8.91
N ALA A 171 -14.11 -13.65 -7.63
CA ALA A 171 -15.07 -13.15 -6.65
C ALA A 171 -14.95 -11.62 -6.51
N GLY A 172 -16.08 -10.90 -6.48
CA GLY A 172 -16.09 -9.43 -6.42
C GLY A 172 -15.26 -8.84 -5.28
N ALA A 173 -15.13 -9.56 -4.16
CA ALA A 173 -14.25 -9.19 -3.05
C ALA A 173 -12.75 -9.15 -3.44
N ALA A 174 -12.28 -10.11 -4.24
CA ALA A 174 -10.89 -10.12 -4.70
C ALA A 174 -10.61 -8.98 -5.69
N ILE A 175 -11.60 -8.63 -6.52
CA ILE A 175 -11.52 -7.46 -7.42
C ILE A 175 -11.36 -6.19 -6.60
N ASN A 176 -12.22 -5.99 -5.59
CA ASN A 176 -12.15 -4.84 -4.69
C ASN A 176 -10.82 -4.78 -3.95
N GLY A 177 -10.32 -5.92 -3.44
CA GLY A 177 -9.00 -6.01 -2.81
C GLY A 177 -7.86 -5.59 -3.74
N ALA A 178 -7.89 -6.02 -5.01
CA ALA A 178 -6.89 -5.66 -6.01
C ALA A 178 -6.93 -4.17 -6.38
N VAL A 179 -8.13 -3.60 -6.56
CA VAL A 179 -8.29 -2.17 -6.84
C VAL A 179 -7.85 -1.34 -5.62
N ALA A 180 -8.31 -1.71 -4.42
CA ALA A 180 -7.99 -1.02 -3.17
C ALA A 180 -6.47 -1.00 -2.89
N SER A 181 -5.80 -2.14 -3.04
CA SER A 181 -4.35 -2.24 -2.87
C SER A 181 -3.60 -1.43 -3.92
N THR A 182 -3.99 -1.51 -5.19
CA THR A 182 -3.29 -0.79 -6.28
C THR A 182 -3.37 0.72 -6.08
N ILE A 183 -4.55 1.26 -5.76
CA ILE A 183 -4.72 2.70 -5.48
C ILE A 183 -3.88 3.11 -4.27
N THR A 184 -3.92 2.31 -3.19
CA THR A 184 -3.19 2.62 -1.95
C THR A 184 -1.68 2.59 -2.15
N ALA A 185 -1.16 1.58 -2.85
CA ALA A 185 0.25 1.51 -3.20
C ALA A 185 0.65 2.72 -4.03
N ALA A 186 -0.04 2.96 -5.16
CA ALA A 186 0.29 4.06 -6.06
C ALA A 186 0.27 5.42 -5.35
N LEU A 187 -0.73 5.66 -4.48
CA LEU A 187 -0.80 6.87 -3.67
C LEU A 187 0.44 7.01 -2.77
N GLY A 188 0.80 5.95 -2.04
CA GLY A 188 1.96 5.95 -1.15
C GLY A 188 3.27 6.22 -1.89
N TRP A 189 3.48 5.58 -3.04
CA TRP A 189 4.70 5.75 -3.83
C TRP A 189 4.84 7.16 -4.40
N VAL A 190 3.76 7.73 -4.92
CA VAL A 190 3.76 9.13 -5.39
C VAL A 190 4.00 10.09 -4.22
N THR A 191 3.39 9.85 -3.06
CA THR A 191 3.68 10.66 -1.86
C THR A 191 5.16 10.62 -1.50
N VAL A 192 5.81 9.45 -1.50
CA VAL A 192 7.26 9.34 -1.23
C VAL A 192 8.08 10.12 -2.24
N LYS A 193 7.74 10.01 -3.53
CA LYS A 193 8.44 10.72 -4.60
C LYS A 193 8.38 12.24 -4.41
N LEU A 194 7.18 12.78 -4.22
CA LEU A 194 6.98 14.23 -4.03
C LEU A 194 7.69 14.73 -2.78
N LEU A 195 7.57 14.00 -1.65
CA LEU A 195 8.27 14.37 -0.42
C LEU A 195 9.79 14.37 -0.58
N ASN A 196 10.33 13.47 -1.40
CA ASN A 196 11.75 13.44 -1.73
C ASN A 196 12.17 14.61 -2.64
N GLU A 197 11.27 15.09 -3.50
CA GLU A 197 11.45 16.28 -4.35
C GLU A 197 11.21 17.60 -3.56
N GLY A 198 10.77 17.52 -2.31
CA GLY A 198 10.46 18.67 -1.45
C GLY A 198 9.05 19.24 -1.66
N GLU A 199 8.18 18.50 -2.35
CA GLU A 199 6.79 18.85 -2.64
C GLU A 199 5.82 18.13 -1.68
N ASP A 200 4.69 18.77 -1.37
CA ASP A 200 3.57 18.16 -0.65
C ASP A 200 2.39 17.98 -1.63
N ILE A 201 1.83 16.77 -1.65
CA ILE A 201 0.63 16.41 -2.43
C ILE A 201 -0.55 17.37 -2.20
N PHE A 202 -0.71 17.88 -0.99
CA PHE A 202 -1.84 18.74 -0.64
C PHE A 202 -1.63 20.19 -1.08
N ASP A 203 -0.39 20.57 -1.36
CA ASP A 203 -0.02 21.88 -1.88
C ASP A 203 0.06 21.86 -3.42
N ASP A 204 0.49 20.75 -4.02
CA ASP A 204 0.53 20.55 -5.48
C ASP A 204 -0.19 19.28 -5.94
N ILE A 205 -1.52 19.36 -5.96
CA ILE A 205 -2.39 18.28 -6.45
C ILE A 205 -2.17 18.01 -7.95
N THR A 206 -1.65 18.97 -8.72
CA THR A 206 -1.46 18.83 -10.17
C THR A 206 -0.27 17.95 -10.46
N SER A 207 0.87 18.22 -9.83
CA SER A 207 2.08 17.39 -9.92
C SER A 207 1.81 15.99 -9.41
N PHE A 208 1.06 15.86 -8.30
CA PHE A 208 0.59 14.57 -7.84
C PHE A 208 -0.22 13.81 -8.90
N LYS A 209 -1.26 14.43 -9.47
CA LYS A 209 -2.11 13.77 -10.48
C LYS A 209 -1.29 13.31 -11.69
N GLY A 210 -0.34 14.12 -12.14
CA GLY A 210 0.58 13.76 -13.22
C GLY A 210 1.40 12.52 -12.90
N GLN A 211 2.10 12.51 -11.75
CA GLN A 211 2.92 11.37 -11.32
C GLN A 211 2.08 10.11 -11.07
N PHE A 212 0.89 10.28 -10.49
CA PHE A 212 -0.06 9.19 -10.24
C PHE A 212 -0.57 8.55 -11.53
N ASP A 213 -0.96 9.35 -12.53
CA ASP A 213 -1.37 8.85 -13.83
C ASP A 213 -0.25 8.13 -14.57
N ILE A 214 0.98 8.65 -14.49
CA ILE A 214 2.19 8.00 -15.07
C ILE A 214 2.42 6.64 -14.40
N LEU A 215 2.38 6.59 -13.08
CA LEU A 215 2.58 5.35 -12.32
C LEU A 215 1.49 4.31 -12.65
N LEU A 216 0.21 4.72 -12.66
CA LEU A 216 -0.90 3.83 -13.00
C LEU A 216 -0.83 3.31 -14.43
N LYS A 217 -0.46 4.14 -15.41
CA LYS A 217 -0.24 3.70 -16.80
C LYS A 217 0.90 2.69 -16.89
N THR A 218 1.96 2.87 -16.10
CA THR A 218 3.10 1.95 -16.04
C THR A 218 2.69 0.60 -15.45
N LEU A 219 1.90 0.61 -14.37
CA LEU A 219 1.29 -0.59 -13.78
C LEU A 219 0.32 -1.29 -14.76
N GLN A 220 -0.43 -0.53 -15.55
CA GLN A 220 -1.33 -1.06 -16.59
C GLN A 220 -0.58 -1.73 -17.74
N ALA A 221 0.45 -1.07 -18.27
CA ALA A 221 1.21 -1.55 -19.42
C ALA A 221 1.99 -2.83 -19.08
N SER A 222 2.50 -2.93 -17.86
CA SER A 222 3.20 -4.12 -17.37
C SER A 222 2.28 -5.33 -17.23
N ASN A 223 1.03 -5.15 -16.75
CA ASN A 223 0.05 -6.24 -16.67
C ASN A 223 -0.38 -6.78 -18.05
N LYS A 224 -0.31 -5.95 -19.12
CA LYS A 224 -0.61 -6.38 -20.49
C LYS A 224 0.51 -7.19 -21.16
N LYS A 225 1.77 -7.04 -20.73
CA LYS A 225 2.92 -7.77 -21.30
C LYS A 225 3.13 -9.17 -20.72
N SER A 226 2.38 -9.53 -19.68
CA SER A 226 2.43 -10.83 -19.00
C SER A 226 1.38 -11.84 -19.52
N LYS A 227 0.66 -11.51 -20.60
CA LYS A 227 -0.32 -12.37 -21.28
C LYS A 227 0.17 -12.77 -22.66
#